data_AF-A0A9D9GLT0-F1
#
_entry.id   AF-A0A9D9GLT0-F1
#
_cell.length_a   1.000
_cell.length_b   1.000
_cell.length_c   1.000
_cell.angle_alpha   90.00
_cell.angle_beta   90.00
_cell.angle_gamma   90.00
#
_symmetry.space_group_name_H-M   'P 1'
#
loop_
_entity.id
_entity.type
_entity.pdbx_description
1 polymer ?
#
loop_
_entity_poly.entity_id
_entity_poly.type
_entity_poly.pdbx_seq_one_letter_code
_entity_poly.pdbx_strand_id
1 'polypeptide(L)' 'MATKVLDITKEHCPMTFVKTKIELAKLKEGDILEVLLSEGEPLENVPRSATEQGFNVLSVEFVEGTTHKVIIKK' A
#
# COMPACT_ATOMS: atom_id res chain seq x y z
N MET A 1 11.49 -2.74 13.93
CA MET A 1 10.40 -2.24 13.10
C MET A 1 11.02 -1.36 12.04
N ALA A 2 10.96 -1.79 10.79
CA ALA A 2 11.38 -1.00 9.65
C ALA A 2 10.13 -0.43 8.96
N THR A 3 10.21 0.85 8.59
CA THR A 3 9.22 1.48 7.73
C THR A 3 9.78 1.48 6.32
N LYS A 4 9.04 0.91 5.37
CA LYS A 4 9.41 0.90 3.96
C LYS A 4 8.41 1.69 3.16
N VAL A 5 8.89 2.46 2.20
CA VAL A 5 8.05 3.25 1.30
C VAL A 5 8.02 2.59 -0.06
N LEU A 6 6.83 2.40 -0.62
CA LEU A 6 6.59 1.89 -1.95
C LEU A 6 5.79 2.94 -2.73
N ASP A 7 6.37 3.46 -3.81
CA ASP A 7 5.65 4.34 -4.74
C ASP A 7 5.11 3.53 -5.93
N ILE A 8 3.79 3.53 -6.07
CA ILE A 8 3.05 2.93 -7.20
C ILE A 8 2.18 3.98 -7.92
N THR A 9 2.45 5.28 -7.73
CA THR A 9 1.67 6.36 -8.35
C THR A 9 1.72 6.33 -9.88
N LYS A 10 2.81 5.79 -10.44
CA LYS A 10 3.02 5.61 -11.89
C LYS A 10 2.67 4.21 -12.39
N GLU A 11 2.17 3.34 -11.53
CA GLU A 11 1.83 1.98 -11.89
C GLU A 11 0.35 1.89 -12.23
N HIS A 12 0.05 1.04 -13.20
CA HIS A 12 -1.32 0.73 -13.60
C HIS A 12 -1.68 -0.69 -13.18
N CYS A 13 -2.97 -0.99 -13.04
CA CYS A 13 -3.40 -2.35 -12.73
C CYS A 13 -2.96 -3.34 -13.81
N PRO A 14 -2.53 -4.57 -13.42
CA PRO A 14 -2.55 -5.13 -12.05
C PRO A 14 -1.26 -4.86 -11.24
N MET A 15 -0.32 -4.06 -11.76
CA MET A 15 1.01 -3.90 -11.16
C MET A 15 0.99 -3.22 -9.79
N THR A 16 0.05 -2.30 -9.55
CA THR A 16 -0.20 -1.66 -8.24
C THR A 16 -0.38 -2.69 -7.13
N PHE A 17 -1.23 -3.68 -7.36
CA PHE A 17 -1.47 -4.78 -6.43
C PHE A 17 -0.28 -5.73 -6.34
N VAL A 18 0.29 -6.14 -7.48
CA VAL A 18 1.42 -7.08 -7.51
C VAL A 18 2.62 -6.54 -6.75
N LYS A 19 3.00 -5.28 -6.97
CA LYS A 19 4.13 -4.65 -6.27
C LYS A 19 3.87 -4.51 -4.78
N THR A 20 2.68 -4.05 -4.40
CA THR A 20 2.32 -3.93 -2.98
C THR A 20 2.39 -5.26 -2.26
N LYS A 21 1.83 -6.32 -2.88
CA LYS A 21 1.88 -7.68 -2.34
C LYS A 21 3.30 -8.20 -2.20
N ILE A 22 4.15 -8.01 -3.20
CA ILE A 22 5.55 -8.47 -3.16
C ILE A 22 6.30 -7.77 -2.03
N GLU A 23 6.10 -6.47 -1.84
CA GLU A 23 6.77 -5.72 -0.77
C GLU A 23 6.25 -6.13 0.62
N LEU A 24 4.93 -6.27 0.80
CA LEU A 24 4.35 -6.82 2.03
C LEU A 24 4.85 -8.23 2.33
N ALA A 25 5.03 -9.08 1.31
CA ALA A 25 5.57 -10.43 1.49
C ALA A 25 7.02 -10.41 2.01
N LYS A 26 7.84 -9.42 1.59
CA LYS A 26 9.24 -9.26 2.03
C LYS A 26 9.39 -8.69 3.44
N LEU A 27 8.38 -8.01 3.97
CA LEU A 27 8.39 -7.45 5.32
C LEU A 27 8.35 -8.55 6.40
N LYS A 28 8.83 -8.23 7.62
CA LYS A 28 8.68 -9.10 8.80
C LYS A 28 7.46 -8.67 9.61
N GLU A 29 6.99 -9.54 10.50
CA GLU A 29 5.91 -9.21 11.44
C GLU A 29 6.28 -7.97 12.27
N GLY A 30 5.36 -7.00 12.31
CA GLY A 30 5.57 -5.72 12.97
C GLY A 30 6.20 -4.62 12.12
N ASP A 31 6.61 -4.91 10.88
CA ASP A 31 7.08 -3.88 9.94
C ASP A 31 5.91 -3.14 9.28
N ILE A 32 6.21 -1.94 8.78
CA ILE A 32 5.23 -1.03 8.18
C ILE A 32 5.61 -0.75 6.73
N LEU A 33 4.63 -0.86 5.84
CA LEU A 33 4.70 -0.42 4.44
C LEU A 33 3.86 0.84 4.24
N GLU A 34 4.48 1.91 3.80
CA GLU A 34 3.81 3.11 3.31
C GLU A 34 3.71 3.03 1.79
N VAL A 35 2.49 2.94 1.26
CA VAL A 35 2.22 2.81 -0.17
C VAL A 35 1.70 4.13 -0.71
N LEU A 36 2.48 4.81 -1.54
CA LEU A 36 2.02 5.98 -2.28
C LEU A 36 1.33 5.53 -3.56
N LEU A 37 0.08 5.93 -3.73
CA LEU A 37 -0.76 5.53 -4.84
C LEU A 37 -1.64 6.68 -5.31
N SER A 38 -2.09 6.60 -6.54
CA SER A 38 -2.98 7.59 -7.13
C SER A 38 -4.43 7.35 -6.69
N GLU A 39 -5.24 8.41 -6.65
CA GLU A 39 -6.66 8.32 -6.34
C GLU A 39 -7.39 7.41 -7.34
N GLY A 40 -8.57 6.92 -6.92
CA GLY A 40 -9.40 6.02 -7.71
C GLY A 40 -9.11 4.55 -7.40
N GLU A 41 -9.00 3.73 -8.44
CA GLU A 41 -8.97 2.28 -8.31
C GLU A 41 -7.87 1.73 -7.35
N PRO A 42 -6.61 2.25 -7.36
CA PRO A 42 -5.58 1.78 -6.43
C PRO A 42 -5.91 2.06 -4.96
N LEU A 43 -6.56 3.20 -4.68
CA LEU A 43 -6.91 3.65 -3.33
C LEU A 43 -7.97 2.75 -2.69
N GLU A 44 -8.85 2.17 -3.49
CA GLU A 44 -9.85 1.22 -3.00
C GLU A 44 -9.30 -0.21 -2.97
N ASN A 45 -8.62 -0.62 -4.05
CA ASN A 45 -8.20 -2.01 -4.21
C ASN A 45 -7.02 -2.38 -3.30
N VAL A 46 -6.02 -1.52 -3.14
CA VAL A 46 -4.82 -1.84 -2.33
C VAL A 46 -5.16 -2.11 -0.86
N PRO A 47 -5.83 -1.21 -0.12
CA PRO A 47 -6.17 -1.48 1.28
C PRO A 47 -7.12 -2.67 1.41
N ARG A 48 -8.13 -2.80 0.54
CA ARG A 48 -9.04 -3.95 0.55
C ARG A 48 -8.27 -5.28 0.40
N SER A 49 -7.42 -5.36 -0.61
CA SER A 49 -6.55 -6.50 -0.89
C SER A 49 -5.56 -6.82 0.22
N ALA A 50 -5.06 -5.80 0.92
CA ALA A 50 -4.18 -5.98 2.06
C ALA A 50 -4.96 -6.61 3.23
N THR A 51 -6.16 -6.11 3.52
CA THR A 51 -7.06 -6.67 4.54
C THR A 51 -7.49 -8.10 4.21
N GLU A 52 -7.84 -8.39 2.96
CA GLU A 52 -8.21 -9.76 2.51
C GLU A 52 -7.06 -10.77 2.68
N GLN A 53 -5.81 -10.31 2.62
CA GLN A 53 -4.63 -11.14 2.87
C GLN A 53 -4.25 -11.24 4.35
N GLY A 54 -5.00 -10.60 5.25
CA GLY A 54 -4.75 -10.59 6.70
C GLY A 54 -3.74 -9.55 7.17
N PHE A 55 -3.35 -8.60 6.31
CA PHE A 55 -2.53 -7.46 6.73
C PHE A 55 -3.40 -6.37 7.38
N ASN A 56 -2.79 -5.56 8.24
CA ASN A 56 -3.52 -4.56 9.02
C ASN A 56 -3.32 -3.17 8.41
N VAL A 57 -4.36 -2.60 7.81
CA VAL A 57 -4.32 -1.23 7.28
C VAL A 57 -4.45 -0.26 8.46
N LEU A 58 -3.40 0.52 8.72
CA LEU A 58 -3.34 1.44 9.84
C LEU A 58 -4.03 2.76 9.53
N SER A 59 -3.78 3.36 8.37
CA SER A 59 -4.30 4.68 7.99
C SER A 59 -4.17 4.92 6.49
N VAL A 60 -5.00 5.84 5.99
CA VAL A 60 -4.95 6.35 4.62
C VAL A 60 -4.89 7.87 4.71
N GLU A 61 -3.80 8.45 4.24
CA GLU A 61 -3.54 9.88 4.29
C GLU A 61 -3.54 10.45 2.86
N PHE A 62 -4.18 11.59 2.66
CA PHE A 62 -4.03 12.35 1.43
C PHE A 62 -2.73 13.15 1.48
N VAL A 63 -1.90 13.04 0.44
CA VAL A 63 -0.60 13.73 0.39
C VAL A 63 -0.75 15.04 -0.40
N GLU A 64 -0.99 14.94 -1.71
CA GLU A 64 -1.12 16.11 -2.57
C GLU A 64 -1.72 15.73 -3.94
N GLY A 65 -2.50 16.63 -4.53
CA GLY A 65 -3.08 16.48 -5.87
C GLY A 65 -4.02 15.29 -5.95
N THR A 66 -3.56 14.22 -6.61
CA THR A 66 -4.29 12.95 -6.73
C THR A 66 -3.54 11.82 -6.02
N THR A 67 -2.62 12.13 -5.11
CA THR A 67 -1.74 11.14 -4.46
C THR A 67 -2.14 10.90 -3.01
N HIS A 68 -2.29 9.64 -2.66
CA HIS A 68 -2.61 9.16 -1.32
C HIS A 68 -1.52 8.22 -0.82
N LYS A 69 -1.34 8.19 0.50
CA LYS A 69 -0.42 7.30 1.20
C LYS A 69 -1.22 6.35 2.09
N VAL A 70 -1.09 5.06 1.84
CA VAL A 70 -1.71 4.00 2.64
C VAL A 70 -0.66 3.36 3.53
N ILE A 71 -0.89 3.35 4.84
CA ILE A 71 0.00 2.75 5.82
C ILE A 71 -0.53 1.36 6.16
N ILE A 72 0.26 0.33 5.89
CA ILE A 72 -0.08 -1.08 6.10
C ILE A 72 0.95 -1.70 7.03
N LYS A 73 0.49 -2.40 8.06
CA LYS A 73 1.32 -3.16 8.98
C LYS A 73 1.20 -4.65 8.68
N LYS A 74 2.34 -5.33 8.67
CA LYS A 74 2.40 -6.79 8.66
C LYS A 74 2.33 -7.37 10.06
#